data_AF-A0A352QN59-F1
#
_entry.id   AF-A0A352QN59-F1
#
_cell.length_a   1.000
_cell.length_b   1.000
_cell.length_c   1.000
_cell.angle_alpha   90.00
_cell.angle_beta   90.00
_cell.angle_gamma   90.00
#
_symmetry.space_group_name_H-M   'P 1'
#
loop_
_entity.id
_entity.type
_entity.pdbx_description
1 polymer ?
#
loop_
_entity_poly.entity_id
_entity_poly.type
_entity_poly.pdbx_seq_one_letter_code
_entity_poly.pdbx_strand_id
1 'polypeptide(L)'
;MSQPRNIVTLLYPGFDLLDATGPAAVFDAARDRDPRADYRLTLCAAQPGPVRSSSGLALLAERAFTPGPAKIHTLVVPGCTDLAAAMADEALLGAIRRLANRSERVVSICTGAFLL
;
A
#
# COMPACT_ATOMS: atom_id res chain seq x y z
N MET A 1 17.68 -17.46 9.50
CA MET A 1 16.27 -17.04 9.46
C MET A 1 16.08 -16.20 8.21
N SER A 2 15.02 -16.42 7.43
CA SER A 2 14.73 -15.57 6.25
C SER A 2 14.50 -14.12 6.69
N GLN A 3 14.87 -13.14 5.87
CA GLN A 3 14.46 -11.76 6.14
C GLN A 3 12.92 -11.63 6.07
N PRO A 4 12.30 -10.80 6.92
CA PRO A 4 10.87 -10.51 6.84
C PRO A 4 10.51 -9.89 5.48
N ARG A 5 9.37 -10.30 4.93
CA ARG A 5 8.81 -9.76 3.69
C ARG A 5 7.88 -8.61 4.01
N ASN A 6 8.40 -7.39 3.87
CA ASN A 6 7.62 -6.17 4.12
C ASN A 6 6.63 -5.92 2.98
N ILE A 7 5.34 -5.98 3.30
CA ILE A 7 4.23 -5.67 2.42
C ILE A 7 3.74 -4.27 2.80
N VAL A 8 3.88 -3.33 1.87
CA VAL A 8 3.50 -1.94 2.08
C VAL A 8 2.29 -1.63 1.20
N THR A 9 1.20 -1.19 1.82
CA THR A 9 0.02 -0.70 1.10
C THR A 9 -0.01 0.82 1.14
N LEU A 10 -0.11 1.43 -0.04
CA LEU A 10 -0.16 2.87 -0.19
C LEU A 10 -1.60 3.39 -0.03
N LEU A 11 -1.83 4.22 0.98
CA LEU A 11 -3.09 4.91 1.20
C LEU A 11 -3.01 6.35 0.71
N TYR A 12 -4.08 6.80 0.04
CA TYR A 12 -4.24 8.16 -0.42
C TYR A 12 -5.75 8.51 -0.44
N PRO A 13 -6.15 9.78 -0.29
CA PRO A 13 -7.57 10.13 -0.22
C PRO A 13 -8.39 9.55 -1.37
N GLY A 14 -9.49 8.87 -1.06
CA GLY A 14 -10.36 8.26 -2.07
C GLY A 14 -9.93 6.89 -2.57
N PHE A 15 -8.92 6.26 -1.96
CA PHE A 15 -8.56 4.87 -2.22
C PHE A 15 -9.74 3.91 -1.99
N ASP A 16 -9.77 2.79 -2.71
CA ASP A 16 -10.76 1.73 -2.52
C ASP A 16 -10.41 0.87 -1.29
N LEU A 17 -11.34 0.83 -0.34
CA LEU A 17 -11.11 0.19 0.96
C LEU A 17 -10.81 -1.31 0.84
N LEU A 18 -11.53 -2.01 -0.03
CA LEU A 18 -11.36 -3.45 -0.22
C LEU A 18 -10.01 -3.76 -0.88
N ASP A 19 -9.57 -2.92 -1.81
CA ASP A 19 -8.25 -3.06 -2.45
C ASP A 19 -7.11 -2.94 -1.44
N ALA A 20 -7.25 -2.05 -0.45
CA ALA A 20 -6.24 -1.93 0.60
C ALA A 20 -6.29 -3.07 1.63
N THR A 21 -7.49 -3.48 2.06
CA THR A 21 -7.68 -4.42 3.17
C THR A 21 -7.71 -5.89 2.76
N GLY A 22 -8.12 -6.20 1.54
CA GLY A 22 -8.18 -7.56 1.00
C GLY A 22 -6.81 -8.26 1.02
N PRO A 23 -5.76 -7.67 0.41
CA PRO A 23 -4.40 -8.24 0.47
C PRO A 23 -3.89 -8.38 1.91
N ALA A 24 -4.20 -7.42 2.79
CA ALA A 24 -3.79 -7.48 4.18
C ALA A 24 -4.36 -8.73 4.88
N ALA A 25 -5.66 -9.00 4.71
CA ALA A 25 -6.30 -10.20 5.26
C ALA A 25 -5.73 -11.51 4.67
N VAL A 26 -5.38 -11.52 3.39
CA VAL A 26 -4.76 -12.70 2.75
C VAL A 26 -3.37 -12.98 3.32
N PHE A 27 -2.52 -11.96 3.46
CA PHE A 27 -1.20 -12.13 4.05
C PHE A 27 -1.29 -12.52 5.52
N ASP A 28 -2.25 -11.99 6.26
CA ASP A 28 -2.55 -12.37 7.64
C ASP A 28 -2.86 -13.87 7.76
N ALA A 29 -3.85 -14.33 7.00
CA ALA A 29 -4.22 -15.74 6.94
C ALA A 29 -3.08 -16.65 6.45
N ALA A 30 -2.15 -16.13 5.64
CA ALA A 30 -0.97 -16.89 5.21
C ALA A 30 0.04 -17.09 6.35
N ARG A 31 0.22 -16.11 7.25
CA ARG A 31 1.08 -16.26 8.43
C ARG A 31 0.53 -17.29 9.41
N ASP A 32 -0.79 -17.31 9.58
CA ASP A 32 -1.46 -18.26 10.48
C ASP A 32 -1.33 -19.70 9.98
N ARG A 33 -1.29 -19.90 8.66
CA ARG A 33 -1.18 -21.24 8.03
C ARG A 33 0.24 -21.76 7.91
N ASP A 34 1.23 -20.88 7.76
CA ASP A 34 2.63 -21.25 7.66
C ASP A 34 3.48 -20.34 8.57
N PRO A 35 4.00 -20.85 9.70
CA PRO A 35 4.88 -20.08 10.58
C PRO A 35 6.17 -19.57 9.91
N ARG A 36 6.54 -20.08 8.74
CA ARG A 36 7.68 -19.59 7.94
C ARG A 36 7.29 -18.38 7.09
N ALA A 37 6.00 -18.09 6.95
CA ALA A 37 5.48 -16.93 6.25
C ALA A 37 5.65 -15.65 7.10
N ASP A 38 6.88 -15.13 7.16
CA ASP A 38 7.21 -13.89 7.86
C ASP A 38 6.83 -12.64 7.02
N TYR A 39 5.54 -12.39 6.85
CA TYR A 39 5.01 -11.18 6.24
C TYR A 39 4.84 -10.07 7.27
N ARG A 40 5.27 -8.85 6.95
CA ARG A 40 5.03 -7.67 7.79
C ARG A 40 4.21 -6.67 7.01
N LEU A 41 3.01 -6.37 7.50
CA LEU A 41 2.09 -5.46 6.85
C LEU A 41 2.33 -4.04 7.36
N THR A 42 2.30 -3.06 6.48
CA THR A 42 2.42 -1.64 6.84
C THR A 42 1.54 -0.81 5.93
N LEU A 43 0.76 0.08 6.54
CA LEU A 43 0.02 1.10 5.82
C LEU A 43 0.83 2.40 5.80
N CYS A 44 1.06 2.97 4.61
CA CYS A 44 1.72 4.27 4.48
C CYS A 44 0.86 5.28 3.71
N ALA A 45 1.05 6.56 4.01
CA ALA A 45 0.30 7.67 3.43
C ALA A 45 1.20 8.90 3.26
N ALA A 46 0.69 10.02 2.72
CA ALA A 46 1.49 11.24 2.57
C ALA A 46 2.07 11.69 3.91
N GLN A 47 1.28 11.53 4.98
CA GLN A 47 1.66 11.72 6.36
C GLN A 47 1.07 10.60 7.22
N PRO A 48 1.69 10.24 8.35
CA PRO A 48 1.07 9.33 9.32
C PRO A 48 -0.27 9.89 9.81
N GLY A 49 -1.25 9.00 10.03
CA GLY A 49 -2.59 9.38 10.47
C GLY A 49 -3.71 8.79 9.63
N PRO A 50 -4.96 9.19 9.91
CA PRO A 50 -6.14 8.64 9.24
C PRO A 50 -6.22 9.08 7.77
N VAL A 51 -6.43 8.13 6.87
CA VAL A 51 -6.70 8.36 5.45
C VAL A 51 -8.08 7.83 5.11
N ARG A 52 -8.92 8.67 4.50
CA ARG A 52 -10.31 8.34 4.16
C ARG A 52 -10.39 7.63 2.80
N SER A 53 -11.07 6.49 2.76
CA SER A 53 -11.40 5.74 1.55
C SER A 53 -12.56 6.36 0.78
N SER A 54 -12.79 5.89 -0.45
CA SER A 54 -13.96 6.21 -1.27
C SER A 54 -15.29 5.91 -0.56
N SER A 55 -15.32 4.86 0.27
CA SER A 55 -16.50 4.46 1.08
C SER A 55 -16.70 5.27 2.37
N GLY A 56 -15.86 6.27 2.64
CA GLY A 56 -15.98 7.16 3.80
C GLY A 56 -15.39 6.63 5.11
N LEU A 57 -14.98 5.35 5.17
CA LEU A 57 -14.22 4.80 6.29
C LEU A 57 -12.76 5.30 6.25
N ALA A 58 -12.09 5.33 7.40
CA ALA A 58 -10.69 5.72 7.48
C ALA A 58 -9.81 4.58 7.97
N LEU A 59 -8.64 4.43 7.34
CA LEU A 59 -7.56 3.57 7.83
C LEU A 59 -6.44 4.43 8.40
N LEU A 60 -5.78 3.93 9.43
CA LEU A 60 -4.64 4.61 10.05
C LEU A 60 -3.35 4.24 9.33
N ALA A 61 -2.73 5.20 8.65
CA ALA A 61 -1.39 5.05 8.12
C ALA A 61 -0.35 5.22 9.23
N GLU A 62 0.53 4.23 9.37
CA GLU A 62 1.58 4.23 10.39
C GLU A 62 2.77 5.10 10.00
N ARG A 63 2.97 5.32 8.70
CA ARG A 63 4.18 5.95 8.15
C ARG A 63 3.86 6.88 6.99
N ALA A 64 4.73 7.87 6.80
CA ALA A 64 4.75 8.67 5.59
C ALA A 64 5.22 7.85 4.37
N PHE A 65 5.02 8.36 3.15
CA PHE A 65 5.52 7.80 1.88
C PHE A 65 7.06 7.73 1.79
N THR A 66 7.76 8.16 2.83
CA THR A 66 9.22 8.09 2.93
C THR A 66 9.65 6.65 3.22
N PRO A 67 10.47 6.04 2.35
CA PRO A 67 11.01 4.72 2.62
C PRO A 67 11.81 4.73 3.91
N GLY A 68 11.53 3.79 4.81
CA GLY A 68 12.45 3.48 5.91
C GLY A 68 13.74 2.82 5.39
N PRO A 69 14.69 2.49 6.29
CA PRO A 69 15.91 1.80 5.89
C PRO A 69 15.66 0.39 5.32
N ALA A 70 14.53 -0.24 5.68
CA ALA A 70 14.18 -1.57 5.21
C ALA A 70 13.76 -1.59 3.73
N LYS A 71 14.14 -2.65 3.02
CA LYS A 71 13.69 -2.93 1.65
C LYS A 71 12.19 -3.30 1.66
N ILE A 72 11.45 -2.83 0.67
CA ILE A 72 10.04 -3.23 0.48
C ILE A 72 10.07 -4.52 -0.34
N HIS A 73 9.40 -5.57 0.15
CA HIS A 73 9.27 -6.79 -0.65
C HIS A 73 8.13 -6.62 -1.66
N THR A 74 6.96 -6.16 -1.20
CA THR A 74 5.81 -5.91 -2.08
C THR A 74 5.21 -4.54 -1.78
N LEU A 75 5.10 -3.70 -2.80
CA LEU A 75 4.25 -2.50 -2.76
C LEU A 75 2.88 -2.84 -3.36
N VAL A 76 1.81 -2.51 -2.64
CA VAL A 76 0.42 -2.62 -3.08
C VAL A 76 -0.13 -1.21 -3.33
N VAL A 77 -0.58 -0.95 -4.56
CA VAL A 77 -1.24 0.29 -4.97
C VAL A 77 -2.73 -0.02 -5.18
N PRO A 78 -3.61 0.37 -4.25
CA PRO A 78 -5.04 0.15 -4.40
C PRO A 78 -5.63 1.01 -5.53
N GLY A 79 -6.85 0.69 -5.95
CA GLY A 79 -7.64 1.55 -6.81
C GLY A 79 -8.21 2.76 -6.08
N CYS A 80 -8.93 3.57 -6.83
CA CYS A 80 -9.71 4.71 -6.35
C CYS A 80 -10.88 5.00 -7.29
N THR A 81 -11.87 5.73 -6.76
CA THR A 81 -13.05 6.13 -7.53
C THR A 81 -12.78 7.32 -8.46
N ASP A 82 -12.07 8.36 -7.98
CA ASP A 82 -11.71 9.53 -8.77
C ASP A 82 -10.31 9.37 -9.38
N LEU A 83 -10.23 8.56 -10.42
CA LEU A 83 -8.97 8.27 -11.09
C LEU A 83 -8.34 9.52 -11.72
N ALA A 84 -9.15 10.44 -12.25
CA ALA A 84 -8.66 11.66 -12.87
C ALA A 84 -7.93 12.55 -11.86
N ALA A 85 -8.50 12.73 -10.66
CA ALA A 85 -7.84 13.46 -9.59
C ALA A 85 -6.55 12.77 -9.14
N ALA A 86 -6.56 11.44 -8.98
CA ALA A 86 -5.37 10.68 -8.58
C ALA A 86 -4.23 10.76 -9.62
N MET A 87 -4.55 10.74 -10.91
CA MET A 87 -3.58 10.90 -11.99
C MET A 87 -3.02 12.33 -12.11
N ALA A 88 -3.73 13.34 -11.59
CA ALA A 88 -3.26 14.73 -11.56
C ALA A 88 -2.41 15.03 -10.31
N ASP A 89 -2.37 14.14 -9.31
CA ASP A 89 -1.58 14.31 -8.10
C ASP A 89 -0.13 13.86 -8.30
N GLU A 90 0.72 14.81 -8.72
CA GLU A 90 2.16 14.55 -8.92
C GLU A 90 2.90 14.13 -7.64
N ALA A 91 2.41 14.51 -6.45
CA ALA A 91 3.01 14.09 -5.20
C ALA A 91 2.75 12.60 -4.94
N LEU A 92 1.52 12.14 -5.21
CA LEU A 92 1.14 10.73 -5.17
C LEU A 92 1.93 9.92 -6.21
N LEU A 93 1.94 10.34 -7.47
CA LEU A 93 2.67 9.63 -8.53
C LEU A 93 4.18 9.59 -8.24
N GLY A 94 4.75 10.69 -7.74
CA GLY A 94 6.14 10.75 -7.28
C GLY A 94 6.41 9.79 -6.12
N ALA A 95 5.48 9.64 -5.18
CA ALA A 95 5.58 8.68 -4.08
C ALA A 95 5.53 7.23 -4.58
N ILE A 96 4.59 6.91 -5.47
CA ILE A 96 4.48 5.58 -6.10
C ILE A 96 5.81 5.23 -6.78
N ARG A 97 6.35 6.11 -7.62
CA ARG A 97 7.65 5.90 -8.29
C ARG A 97 8.79 5.65 -7.30
N ARG A 98 8.88 6.44 -6.22
CA ARG A 98 9.93 6.27 -5.19
C ARG A 98 9.81 4.95 -4.45
N LEU A 99 8.59 4.56 -4.06
CA LEU A 99 8.33 3.31 -3.35
C LEU A 99 8.53 2.10 -4.27
N ALA A 100 8.08 2.18 -5.52
CA ALA A 100 8.26 1.17 -6.55
C ALA A 100 9.74 0.85 -6.79
N ASN A 101 10.59 1.88 -6.93
CA ASN A 101 12.04 1.72 -7.08
C ASN A 101 12.74 1.05 -5.88
N ARG A 102 12.09 1.02 -4.72
CA ARG A 102 12.58 0.39 -3.48
C ARG A 102 11.95 -0.98 -3.22
N SER A 103 11.08 -1.43 -4.12
CA SER A 103 10.28 -2.64 -3.97
C SER A 103 10.81 -3.77 -4.85
N GLU A 104 10.80 -5.00 -4.35
CA GLU A 104 11.09 -6.18 -5.17
C GLU A 104 9.93 -6.51 -6.12
N ARG A 105 8.70 -6.26 -5.66
CA ARG A 105 7.48 -6.43 -6.43
C ARG A 105 6.58 -5.22 -6.25
N VAL A 106 5.98 -4.77 -7.34
CA VAL A 106 4.90 -3.79 -7.34
C VAL A 106 3.65 -4.47 -7.87
N VAL A 107 2.54 -4.28 -7.18
CA VAL A 107 1.23 -4.80 -7.57
C VAL A 107 0.20 -3.70 -7.41
N SER A 108 -0.69 -3.60 -8.38
CA SER A 108 -1.87 -2.75 -8.32
C SER A 108 -3.14 -3.58 -8.23
N ILE A 109 -4.21 -2.96 -7.74
CA ILE A 109 -5.56 -3.54 -7.74
C ILE A 109 -6.51 -2.52 -8.38
N CYS A 110 -7.47 -3.01 -9.16
CA CYS A 110 -8.47 -2.19 -9.84
C CYS A 110 -7.83 -1.05 -10.67
N THR A 111 -8.28 0.19 -10.46
CA THR A 111 -7.80 1.39 -11.14
C THR A 111 -6.41 1.84 -10.70
N GLY A 112 -5.82 1.21 -9.67
CA GLY A 112 -4.44 1.49 -9.24
C GLY A 112 -3.41 1.19 -10.33
N ALA A 113 -3.76 0.35 -11.31
CA ALA A 113 -2.90 0.03 -12.45
C ALA A 113 -2.57 1.26 -13.33
N PHE A 114 -3.45 2.26 -13.36
CA PHE A 114 -3.24 3.51 -14.10
C PHE A 114 -2.32 4.50 -13.39
N LEU A 115 -1.95 4.21 -12.13
CA LEU A 115 -1.05 5.05 -11.32
C LEU A 115 0.40 4.52 -11.31
N LEU A 116 0.65 3.36 -11.92
CA LEU A 116 1.97 2.73 -12.06
C LEU A 116 2.67 3.21 -13.34
#